data_AF-A0AAU5X988-F1
#
_entry.id   AF-A0AAU5X988-F1
#
_cell.length_a   1.000
_cell.length_b   1.000
_cell.length_c   1.000
_cell.angle_alpha   90.00
_cell.angle_beta   90.00
_cell.angle_gamma   90.00
#
_symmetry.space_group_name_H-M   'P 1'
#
loop_
_entity.id
_entity.type
_entity.pdbx_description
1 polymer ?
#
loop_
_entity_poly.entity_id
_entity_poly.type
_entity_poly.pdbx_seq_one_letter_code
_entity_poly.pdbx_strand_id
1 'polypeptide(L)'
;MLTAASIEQAFAKPETGVNSNGWYYGCGWMVRPVTGGTGMNTWHDGSLAGTSTLLVRRYDGLAWAVLFDQRQEGSAPSHSDIDPALHTAANAVKTWPTGDLTSTYF
;
A
#
# COMPACT_ATOMS: atom_id res chain seq x y z
N MET A 1 -12.37 12.95 -13.43
CA MET A 1 -11.76 11.63 -13.17
C MET A 1 -10.74 11.34 -14.26
N LEU A 2 -9.67 10.62 -13.92
CA LEU A 2 -8.56 10.29 -14.82
C LEU A 2 -8.94 9.16 -15.80
N THR A 3 -8.23 9.05 -16.93
CA THR A 3 -8.36 7.92 -17.87
C THR A 3 -7.48 6.75 -17.44
N ALA A 4 -7.78 5.54 -17.92
CA ALA A 4 -6.95 4.36 -17.68
C ALA A 4 -5.48 4.62 -18.09
N ALA A 5 -5.25 5.21 -19.27
CA ALA A 5 -3.92 5.56 -19.74
C ALA A 5 -3.19 6.53 -18.80
N SER A 6 -3.88 7.53 -18.25
CA SER A 6 -3.25 8.45 -17.29
C SER A 6 -2.95 7.79 -15.94
N ILE A 7 -3.72 6.77 -15.54
CA ILE A 7 -3.46 5.99 -14.32
C ILE A 7 -2.26 5.07 -14.54
N GLU A 8 -2.17 4.42 -15.69
CA GLU A 8 -1.00 3.60 -16.06
C GLU A 8 0.28 4.42 -16.06
N GLN A 9 0.23 5.63 -16.64
CA GLN A 9 1.36 6.55 -16.64
C GLN A 9 1.81 6.91 -15.22
N ALA A 10 0.88 7.05 -14.27
CA ALA A 10 1.23 7.39 -12.89
C ALA A 10 2.08 6.32 -12.19
N PHE A 11 2.02 5.07 -12.64
CA PHE A 11 2.78 3.94 -12.08
C PHE A 11 3.89 3.43 -13.01
N ALA A 12 4.09 4.10 -14.14
CA ALA A 12 5.09 3.71 -15.13
C ALA A 12 6.50 3.74 -14.53
N LYS A 13 7.32 2.77 -14.93
CA LYS A 13 8.72 2.69 -14.54
C LYS A 13 9.48 3.91 -15.10
N PRO A 14 10.18 4.70 -14.26
CA PRO A 14 11.00 5.80 -14.73
C PRO A 14 12.29 5.30 -15.41
N GLU A 15 12.89 6.16 -16.23
CA GLU A 15 14.18 5.87 -16.89
C GLU A 15 15.32 5.71 -15.88
N THR A 16 15.25 6.43 -14.76
CA THR A 16 16.24 6.43 -13.68
C THR A 16 15.54 6.33 -12.32
N GLY A 17 16.27 5.98 -11.25
CA GLY A 17 15.70 5.90 -9.89
C GLY A 17 15.01 4.57 -9.58
N VAL A 18 15.35 3.51 -10.31
CA VAL A 18 14.94 2.13 -9.98
C VAL A 18 15.92 1.58 -8.95
N ASN A 19 15.40 1.17 -7.79
CA ASN A 19 16.22 0.61 -6.72
C ASN A 19 16.74 -0.78 -7.09
N SER A 20 17.82 -1.21 -6.43
CA SER A 20 18.40 -2.56 -6.59
C SER A 20 17.40 -3.69 -6.37
N ASN A 21 16.43 -3.47 -5.47
CA ASN A 21 15.36 -4.41 -5.15
C ASN A 21 14.11 -4.23 -6.05
N GLY A 22 14.25 -3.54 -7.19
CA GLY A 22 13.27 -3.49 -8.28
C GLY A 22 12.11 -2.51 -8.12
N TRP A 23 11.96 -1.86 -6.96
CA TRP A 23 10.94 -0.83 -6.75
C TRP A 23 11.42 0.56 -7.18
N TYR A 24 10.49 1.43 -7.52
CA TYR A 24 10.77 2.80 -8.00
C TYR A 24 9.67 3.77 -7.57
N TYR A 25 9.89 5.07 -7.78
CA TYR A 25 8.89 6.11 -7.53
C TYR A 25 8.29 6.60 -8.86
N GLY A 26 6.96 6.51 -8.97
CA GLY A 26 6.18 7.05 -10.08
C GLY A 26 5.66 8.46 -9.81
N CYS A 27 4.49 8.81 -10.33
CA CYS A 27 3.85 10.11 -10.11
C CYS A 27 3.16 10.17 -8.74
N GLY A 28 3.96 10.22 -7.67
CA GLY A 28 3.44 10.32 -6.30
C GLY A 28 3.17 8.97 -5.63
N TRP A 29 3.82 7.90 -6.10
CA TRP A 29 3.65 6.55 -5.57
C TRP A 29 4.96 5.80 -5.59
N MET A 30 5.26 5.07 -4.52
CA MET A 30 6.19 3.95 -4.60
C MET A 30 5.51 2.82 -5.37
N VAL A 31 6.24 2.15 -6.26
CA VAL A 31 5.74 1.09 -7.12
C VAL A 31 6.71 -0.08 -7.10
N ARG A 32 6.17 -1.27 -6.85
CA ARG A 32 6.92 -2.54 -6.89
C ARG A 32 6.17 -3.54 -7.76
N PRO A 33 6.68 -3.83 -8.98
CA PRO A 33 6.14 -4.91 -9.81
C PRO A 33 6.25 -6.26 -9.10
N VAL A 34 5.28 -7.15 -9.34
CA VAL A 34 5.35 -8.54 -8.85
C VAL A 34 6.43 -9.29 -9.63
N THR A 35 7.41 -9.87 -8.93
CA THR A 35 8.46 -10.66 -9.58
C THR A 35 7.86 -11.90 -10.23
N GLY A 36 8.12 -12.10 -11.52
CA GLY A 36 7.70 -13.30 -12.26
C GLY A 36 6.20 -13.40 -12.56
N GLY A 37 5.44 -12.31 -12.41
CA GLY A 37 4.00 -12.29 -12.64
C GLY A 37 3.48 -10.96 -13.17
N THR A 38 2.17 -10.80 -13.17
CA THR A 38 1.47 -9.59 -13.60
C THR A 38 1.02 -8.76 -12.39
N GLY A 39 1.05 -7.43 -12.53
CA GLY A 39 0.58 -6.51 -11.50
C GLY A 39 1.72 -5.90 -10.67
N MET A 40 1.32 -5.10 -9.69
CA MET A 40 2.23 -4.32 -8.86
C MET A 40 1.60 -3.99 -7.51
N ASN A 41 2.44 -3.85 -6.49
CA ASN A 41 2.08 -3.14 -5.28
C ASN A 41 2.41 -1.66 -5.47
N THR A 42 1.52 -0.77 -5.06
CA THR A 42 1.76 0.67 -5.02
C THR A 42 1.46 1.20 -3.63
N TRP A 43 2.34 2.03 -3.08
CA TRP A 43 2.12 2.61 -1.76
C TRP A 43 2.64 4.04 -1.65
N HIS A 44 2.23 4.74 -0.61
CA HIS A 44 2.79 6.02 -0.23
C HIS A 44 2.76 6.18 1.29
N ASP A 45 3.87 6.60 1.87
CA ASP A 45 4.01 6.90 3.28
C ASP A 45 3.75 8.39 3.54
N GLY A 46 3.14 8.73 4.66
CA GLY A 46 2.96 10.12 5.10
C GLY A 46 3.61 10.36 6.44
N SER A 47 4.27 11.51 6.58
CA SER A 47 4.97 11.88 7.81
C SER A 47 4.87 13.38 8.02
N LEU A 48 4.06 13.80 8.99
CA LEU A 48 3.94 15.19 9.47
C LEU A 48 3.98 15.20 10.99
N ALA A 49 4.35 16.33 11.60
CA ALA A 49 4.42 16.42 13.07
C ALA A 49 3.10 15.93 13.71
N GLY A 50 3.21 14.96 14.63
CA GLY A 50 2.06 14.34 15.28
C GLY A 50 1.28 13.32 14.44
N THR A 51 1.73 12.91 13.25
CA THR A 51 1.02 11.87 12.48
C THR A 51 1.92 11.04 11.56
N SER A 52 1.59 9.76 11.39
CA SER A 52 2.21 8.87 10.42
C SER A 52 1.12 8.13 9.66
N THR A 53 1.22 8.07 8.34
CA THR A 53 0.21 7.40 7.50
C THR A 53 0.86 6.45 6.50
N LEU A 54 0.07 5.48 6.06
CA LEU A 54 0.43 4.54 5.01
C LEU A 54 -0.81 4.25 4.16
N LEU A 55 -0.67 4.32 2.85
CA LEU A 55 -1.68 3.91 1.89
C LEU A 55 -1.08 2.84 0.97
N VAL A 56 -1.72 1.68 0.87
CA VAL A 56 -1.25 0.55 0.05
C VAL A 56 -2.36 0.07 -0.88
N ARG A 57 -1.96 -0.29 -2.09
CA ARG A 57 -2.74 -1.06 -3.05
C ARG A 57 -1.90 -2.25 -3.47
N ARG A 58 -2.43 -3.45 -3.28
CA ARG A 58 -1.78 -4.70 -3.67
C ARG A 58 -2.20 -5.17 -5.04
N TYR A 59 -1.33 -5.94 -5.66
CA TYR A 59 -1.58 -6.58 -6.96
C TYR A 59 -2.81 -7.51 -6.94
N ASP A 60 -3.20 -8.03 -5.76
CA ASP A 60 -4.29 -8.98 -5.57
C ASP A 60 -5.65 -8.33 -5.27
N GLY A 61 -5.75 -7.01 -5.49
CA GLY A 61 -7.01 -6.27 -5.36
C GLY A 61 -7.31 -5.75 -3.95
N LEU A 62 -6.45 -6.04 -2.96
CA LEU A 62 -6.59 -5.49 -1.62
C LEU A 62 -5.99 -4.08 -1.52
N ALA A 63 -6.63 -3.23 -0.73
CA ALA A 63 -6.12 -1.90 -0.40
C ALA A 63 -6.36 -1.60 1.08
N TRP A 64 -5.49 -0.81 1.69
CA TRP A 64 -5.67 -0.33 3.06
C TRP A 64 -5.07 1.06 3.24
N ALA A 65 -5.65 1.78 4.19
CA ALA A 65 -5.13 3.04 4.70
C ALA A 65 -4.91 2.89 6.20
N VAL A 66 -3.77 3.38 6.67
CA VAL A 66 -3.39 3.40 8.09
C VAL A 66 -3.11 4.85 8.48
N LEU A 67 -3.61 5.23 9.64
CA LEU A 67 -3.34 6.52 10.26
C LEU A 67 -2.96 6.30 11.72
N PHE A 68 -1.82 6.84 12.11
CA PHE A 68 -1.42 7.05 13.49
C PHE A 68 -1.47 8.55 13.77
N ASP A 69 -2.16 8.94 14.84
CA ASP A 69 -2.36 10.32 15.31
C ASP A 69 -1.28 10.77 16.30
N GLN A 70 -0.12 10.12 16.24
CA GLN A 70 1.05 10.44 17.05
C GLN A 70 2.35 10.16 16.28
N ARG A 71 3.46 10.67 16.80
CA ARG A 71 4.79 10.24 16.40
C ARG A 71 5.20 8.98 17.15
N GLN A 72 6.15 8.26 16.56
CA GLN A 72 6.82 7.18 17.28
C GLN A 72 7.66 7.83 18.40
N GLU A 73 7.36 7.47 19.63
CA GLU A 73 8.03 7.98 20.83
C GLU A 73 8.62 6.82 21.64
N GLY A 74 9.78 7.05 22.25
CA GLY A 74 10.44 6.07 23.12
C GLY A 74 10.79 4.76 22.42
N SER A 75 10.50 3.63 23.07
CA SER A 75 10.84 2.28 22.60
C SER A 75 9.67 1.53 21.96
N ALA A 76 8.60 2.23 21.56
CA ALA A 76 7.49 1.61 20.86
C ALA A 76 7.95 1.01 19.51
N PRO A 77 7.30 -0.06 19.02
CA PRO A 77 7.55 -0.60 17.69
C PRO A 77 7.46 0.47 16.60
N SER A 78 8.16 0.25 15.49
CA SER A 78 8.14 1.25 14.43
C SER A 78 6.77 1.28 13.75
N HIS A 79 6.31 2.46 13.36
CA HIS A 79 5.12 2.56 12.51
C HIS A 79 5.30 1.81 11.19
N SER A 80 6.54 1.59 10.71
CA SER A 80 6.78 0.76 9.52
C SER A 80 6.42 -0.70 9.72
N ASP A 81 6.35 -1.18 10.96
CA ASP A 81 6.04 -2.59 11.27
C ASP A 81 4.58 -2.95 10.95
N ILE A 82 3.70 -1.95 10.76
CA ILE A 82 2.30 -2.18 10.37
C ILE A 82 2.17 -2.79 8.98
N ASP A 83 3.04 -2.41 8.03
CA ASP A 83 2.95 -2.87 6.65
C ASP A 83 3.19 -4.38 6.51
N PRO A 84 4.30 -4.97 7.02
CA PRO A 84 4.49 -6.42 6.99
C PRO A 84 3.42 -7.17 7.80
N ALA A 85 2.88 -6.57 8.88
CA ALA A 85 1.80 -7.18 9.65
C ALA A 85 0.50 -7.27 8.84
N LEU A 86 0.08 -6.19 8.16
CA LEU A 86 -1.11 -6.20 7.29
C LEU A 86 -0.92 -7.10 6.07
N HIS A 87 0.28 -7.12 5.49
CA HIS A 87 0.60 -8.08 4.43
C HIS A 87 0.45 -9.53 4.90
N THR A 88 0.93 -9.85 6.09
CA THR A 88 0.79 -11.18 6.72
C THR A 88 -0.66 -11.54 6.96
N ALA A 89 -1.44 -10.63 7.55
CA ALA A 89 -2.87 -10.83 7.80
C ALA A 89 -3.65 -11.07 6.50
N ALA A 90 -3.42 -10.24 5.48
CA ALA A 90 -4.03 -10.41 4.16
C ALA A 90 -3.67 -11.75 3.52
N ASN A 91 -2.42 -12.20 3.65
CA ASN A 91 -1.98 -13.50 3.14
C ASN A 91 -2.61 -14.69 3.89
N ALA A 92 -3.03 -14.50 5.14
CA ALA A 92 -3.66 -15.53 5.95
C ALA A 92 -5.13 -15.76 5.54
N VAL A 93 -5.81 -14.77 4.95
CA VAL A 93 -7.17 -14.93 4.44
C VAL A 93 -7.16 -15.75 3.15
N LYS A 94 -7.63 -16.99 3.23
CA LYS A 94 -7.68 -17.92 2.08
C LYS A 94 -8.98 -17.86 1.30
N THR A 95 -10.05 -17.41 1.94
CA THR A 95 -11.38 -17.32 1.33
C THR A 95 -12.06 -16.09 1.90
N TRP A 96 -12.39 -15.15 1.01
CA TRP A 96 -13.19 -13.98 1.38
C TRP A 96 -14.67 -14.37 1.39
N PRO A 97 -15.47 -13.85 2.34
CA PRO A 97 -16.91 -14.01 2.32
C PRO A 97 -17.49 -13.49 1.00
N THR A 98 -18.44 -14.22 0.42
CA THR A 98 -19.12 -13.81 -0.83
C THR A 98 -20.35 -12.95 -0.60
N GLY A 99 -20.74 -12.74 0.66
CA GLY A 99 -21.89 -11.94 1.07
C GLY A 99 -21.50 -10.85 2.06
N ASP A 100 -22.41 -9.90 2.26
CA ASP A 100 -22.27 -8.88 3.28
C ASP A 100 -22.33 -9.52 4.68
N LEU A 101 -21.30 -9.27 5.49
CA LEU A 101 -21.22 -9.75 6.87
C LEU A 101 -21.68 -8.70 7.88
N THR A 102 -21.99 -7.49 7.42
CA THR A 102 -22.45 -6.41 8.28
C THR A 102 -23.96 -6.51 8.48
N SER A 103 -24.43 -6.04 9.64
CA SER A 103 -25.86 -5.93 9.86
C SER A 103 -26.41 -4.81 8.99
N THR A 104 -27.62 -4.96 8.48
CA THR A 104 -28.31 -3.93 7.68
C THR A 104 -28.64 -2.65 8.46
N TYR A 105 -28.26 -2.58 9.74
CA TYR A 105 -28.62 -1.49 10.65
C TYR A 105 -27.37 -0.86 11.29
N PHE A 106 -27.13 0.38 10.90
CA PHE A 106 -26.65 1.46 11.77
C PHE A 106 -27.79 2.47 11.91
#